data_AF-A0A5Q4H325-F1
#
_entry.id   AF-A0A5Q4H325-F1
#
_cell.length_a   1.000
_cell.length_b   1.000
_cell.length_c   1.000
_cell.angle_alpha   90.00
_cell.angle_beta   90.00
_cell.angle_gamma   90.00
#
_symmetry.space_group_name_H-M   'P 1'
#
loop_
_entity.id
_entity.type
_entity.pdbx_description
1 polymer ?
#
loop_
_entity_poly.entity_id
_entity_poly.type
_entity_poly.pdbx_seq_one_letter_code
_entity_poly.pdbx_strand_id
1 'polypeptide(L)'
;MVLDSFRFREPISNAAFPQFSEGCVTMGLLSNLFGKKQRTLKDLTTDDLRREQLGLQQEQLRLDRELERLDKDESQLKNEYAEASTPTQKKSIARKIQDLRTRRLGAETRVSYLQKMLRSVNGFLLIKENMAFFDKMGVASALARMDMSEIEAFINDATVEGALQQDKLAALLQAVDDGVTTISESATDGSLDELMAELDGEVTQQTVSAGTETDRDLSEVMSELDAAISHGAQAARQAQGQRPPVAARPTTPPATEPEKEG
;
A
#
# COMPACT_ATOMS: atom_id res chain seq x y z
N MET A 1 -15.97 -35.52 -43.17
CA MET A 1 -17.09 -35.35 -42.23
C MET A 1 -16.68 -36.00 -40.92
N VAL A 2 -16.10 -35.22 -40.01
CA VAL A 2 -15.85 -35.61 -38.62
C VAL A 2 -16.37 -34.43 -37.80
N LEU A 3 -17.57 -34.59 -37.28
CA LEU A 3 -18.25 -33.65 -36.40
C LEU A 3 -17.98 -34.06 -34.95
N ASP A 4 -18.02 -33.04 -34.10
CA ASP A 4 -18.24 -33.09 -32.66
C ASP A 4 -17.09 -33.50 -31.74
N SER A 5 -16.41 -32.46 -31.25
CA SER A 5 -15.95 -32.38 -29.86
C SER A 5 -15.97 -30.92 -29.38
N PHE A 6 -17.15 -30.29 -29.42
CA PHE A 6 -17.41 -29.06 -28.67
C PHE A 6 -17.57 -29.42 -27.19
N ARG A 7 -16.47 -29.34 -26.43
CA ARG A 7 -16.51 -29.41 -24.97
C ARG A 7 -17.19 -28.15 -24.44
N PHE A 8 -18.45 -28.30 -24.07
CA PHE A 8 -19.24 -27.32 -23.34
C PHE A 8 -18.59 -27.11 -21.95
N ARG A 9 -17.91 -25.97 -21.78
CA ARG A 9 -17.29 -25.55 -20.52
C ARG A 9 -18.42 -25.16 -19.56
N GLU A 10 -18.50 -25.85 -18.43
CA GLU A 10 -19.53 -25.63 -17.42
C GLU A 10 -19.57 -24.15 -16.96
N PRO A 11 -20.77 -23.59 -16.69
CA PRO A 11 -20.89 -22.28 -16.11
C PRO A 11 -20.31 -22.32 -14.69
N ILE A 12 -19.34 -21.45 -14.44
CA ILE A 12 -18.74 -21.25 -13.12
C ILE A 12 -19.88 -20.97 -12.15
N SER A 13 -20.09 -21.93 -11.25
CA SER A 13 -21.06 -21.88 -10.18
C SER A 13 -20.88 -20.56 -9.42
N ASN A 14 -22.00 -19.84 -9.31
CA ASN A 14 -22.16 -18.57 -8.65
C ASN A 14 -21.67 -18.70 -7.20
N ALA A 15 -20.38 -18.42 -6.98
CA ALA A 15 -19.79 -18.40 -5.65
C ALA A 15 -20.59 -17.37 -4.86
N ALA A 16 -21.28 -17.86 -3.83
CA ALA A 16 -22.01 -17.06 -2.88
C ALA A 16 -21.14 -15.88 -2.47
N PHE A 17 -21.49 -14.69 -2.97
CA PHE A 17 -20.96 -13.44 -2.47
C PHE A 17 -21.16 -13.50 -0.95
N PRO A 18 -20.10 -13.44 -0.13
CA PRO A 18 -20.29 -13.27 1.29
C PRO A 18 -21.12 -12.00 1.43
N GLN A 19 -22.32 -12.16 2.00
CA GLN A 19 -23.09 -11.05 2.51
C GLN A 19 -22.19 -10.40 3.56
N PHE A 20 -21.40 -9.42 3.13
CA PHE A 20 -20.80 -8.46 4.01
C PHE A 20 -21.98 -7.81 4.69
N SER A 21 -22.27 -8.25 5.92
CA SER A 21 -23.19 -7.54 6.78
C SER A 21 -22.72 -6.10 6.76
N GLU A 22 -23.56 -5.22 6.23
CA GLU A 22 -23.46 -3.78 6.38
C GLU A 22 -23.63 -3.44 7.87
N GLY A 23 -22.64 -3.84 8.66
CA GLY A 23 -22.36 -3.22 9.93
C GLY A 23 -21.86 -1.83 9.60
N CYS A 24 -22.79 -0.90 9.45
CA CYS A 24 -22.57 0.52 9.61
C CYS A 24 -22.04 0.76 11.04
N VAL A 25 -20.77 0.41 11.29
CA VAL A 25 -20.09 0.58 12.58
C VAL A 25 -19.27 1.87 12.59
N THR A 26 -19.01 2.47 11.44
CA THR A 26 -18.02 3.55 11.30
C THR A 26 -18.55 4.97 11.46
N MET A 27 -19.87 5.19 11.41
CA MET A 27 -20.44 6.53 11.69
C MET A 27 -20.71 6.78 13.19
N GLY A 28 -20.58 5.76 14.05
CA GLY A 28 -20.96 5.80 15.47
C GLY A 28 -19.85 6.14 16.46
N LEU A 29 -18.57 6.02 16.06
CA LEU A 29 -17.44 6.17 17.00
C LEU A 29 -17.11 7.65 17.26
N LEU A 30 -17.02 8.45 16.20
CA LEU A 30 -16.72 9.88 16.32
C LEU A 30 -17.93 10.73 16.65
N SER A 31 -19.15 10.27 16.37
CA SER A 31 -20.37 10.96 16.82
C SER A 31 -20.53 10.97 18.34
N ASN A 32 -19.80 10.11 19.07
CA ASN A 32 -19.73 10.18 20.53
C ASN A 32 -18.64 11.15 21.04
N LEU A 33 -17.63 11.45 20.23
CA LEU A 33 -16.52 12.35 20.54
C LEU A 33 -16.80 13.80 20.10
N PHE A 34 -17.42 13.97 18.93
CA PHE A 34 -17.71 15.26 18.27
C PHE A 34 -19.21 15.53 18.09
N GLY A 35 -20.11 14.66 18.58
CA GLY A 35 -21.55 14.84 18.36
C GLY A 35 -22.19 15.90 19.24
N LYS A 36 -22.97 16.79 18.62
CA LYS A 36 -24.04 17.73 19.06
C LYS A 36 -23.89 18.55 20.36
N LYS A 37 -23.05 18.15 21.31
CA LYS A 37 -22.67 18.93 22.48
C LYS A 37 -21.22 19.33 22.29
N GLN A 38 -20.95 20.63 22.35
CA GLN A 38 -19.60 21.20 22.35
C GLN A 38 -18.84 20.63 23.55
N ARG A 39 -18.17 19.49 23.36
CA ARG A 39 -17.29 18.90 24.38
C ARG A 39 -16.01 19.71 24.38
N THR A 40 -15.56 20.04 25.57
CA THR A 40 -14.29 20.74 25.76
C THR A 40 -13.18 19.73 25.96
N LEU A 41 -11.93 20.16 25.78
CA LEU A 41 -10.76 19.34 26.04
C LEU A 41 -10.77 18.73 27.45
N LYS A 42 -11.42 19.37 28.43
CA LYS A 42 -11.53 18.87 29.81
C LYS A 42 -12.35 17.60 29.95
N ASP A 43 -13.37 17.42 29.11
CA ASP A 43 -14.31 16.29 29.19
C ASP A 43 -13.71 14.99 28.62
N LEU A 44 -12.56 15.09 27.97
CA LEU A 44 -11.87 13.99 27.31
C LEU A 44 -10.82 13.37 28.22
N THR A 45 -10.92 12.07 28.43
CA THR A 45 -9.86 11.31 29.10
C THR A 45 -8.80 10.88 28.09
N THR A 46 -7.57 10.67 28.56
CA THR A 46 -6.49 10.10 27.72
C THR A 46 -6.82 8.70 27.23
N ASP A 47 -7.57 7.94 28.02
CA ASP A 47 -7.95 6.57 27.68
C ASP A 47 -8.99 6.54 26.56
N ASP A 48 -9.95 7.48 26.55
CA ASP A 48 -10.91 7.64 25.45
C ASP A 48 -10.20 7.98 24.14
N LEU A 49 -9.22 8.89 24.18
CA LEU A 49 -8.43 9.27 23.01
C LEU A 49 -7.59 8.10 22.47
N ARG A 50 -6.96 7.31 23.35
CA ARG A 50 -6.20 6.11 22.96
C ARG A 50 -7.10 5.02 22.38
N ARG A 51 -8.30 4.84 22.95
CA ARG A 51 -9.28 3.90 22.42
C ARG A 51 -9.72 4.30 21.01
N GLU A 52 -9.98 5.58 20.79
CA GLU A 52 -10.34 6.08 19.46
C GLU A 52 -9.19 5.93 18.47
N GLN A 53 -7.97 6.29 18.87
CA GLN A 53 -6.78 6.11 18.05
C GLN A 53 -6.64 4.65 17.58
N LEU A 54 -6.83 3.69 18.48
CA LEU A 54 -6.78 2.26 18.15
C LEU A 54 -7.90 1.86 17.19
N GLY A 55 -9.12 2.36 17.39
CA GLY A 55 -10.25 2.13 16.50
C GLY A 55 -9.99 2.65 15.08
N LEU A 56 -9.48 3.87 14.96
CA LEU A 56 -9.10 4.49 13.68
C LEU A 56 -7.98 3.72 12.98
N GLN A 57 -6.97 3.25 13.72
CA GLN A 57 -5.89 2.42 13.16
C GLN A 57 -6.39 1.07 12.63
N GLN A 58 -7.28 0.40 13.37
CA GLN A 58 -7.87 -0.85 12.93
C GLN A 58 -8.70 -0.68 11.66
N GLU A 59 -9.46 0.42 11.57
CA GLU A 59 -10.25 0.74 10.40
C GLU A 59 -9.37 1.09 9.19
N GLN A 60 -8.26 1.82 9.41
CA GLN A 60 -7.27 2.06 8.36
C GLN A 60 -6.71 0.75 7.82
N LEU A 61 -6.27 -0.17 8.70
CA LEU A 61 -5.79 -1.50 8.30
C LEU A 61 -6.84 -2.31 7.53
N ARG A 62 -8.13 -2.14 7.87
CA ARG A 62 -9.23 -2.78 7.16
C ARG A 62 -9.33 -2.26 5.73
N LEU A 63 -9.27 -0.94 5.54
CA LEU A 63 -9.32 -0.31 4.22
C LEU A 63 -8.06 -0.60 3.38
N ASP A 64 -6.89 -0.65 3.99
CA ASP A 64 -5.64 -0.99 3.28
C ASP A 64 -5.71 -2.41 2.69
N ARG A 65 -6.28 -3.37 3.44
CA ARG A 65 -6.54 -4.72 2.92
C ARG A 65 -7.62 -4.74 1.83
N GLU A 66 -8.63 -3.87 1.93
CA GLU A 66 -9.67 -3.71 0.90
C GLU A 66 -9.05 -3.19 -0.40
N LEU A 67 -8.16 -2.19 -0.33
CA LEU A 67 -7.40 -1.66 -1.47
C LEU A 67 -6.52 -2.74 -2.11
N GLU A 68 -5.73 -3.46 -1.32
CA GLU A 68 -4.87 -4.54 -1.83
C GLU A 68 -5.68 -5.63 -2.56
N ARG A 69 -6.89 -5.94 -2.07
CA ARG A 69 -7.79 -6.87 -2.74
C ARG A 69 -8.32 -6.29 -4.05
N LEU A 70 -8.76 -5.03 -4.06
CA LEU A 70 -9.24 -4.37 -5.27
C LEU A 70 -8.17 -4.32 -6.37
N ASP A 71 -6.91 -4.09 -6.01
CA ASP A 71 -5.77 -4.08 -6.95
C ASP A 71 -5.52 -5.47 -7.56
N LYS A 72 -5.62 -6.53 -6.75
CA LYS A 72 -5.52 -7.91 -7.23
C LYS A 72 -6.67 -8.27 -8.18
N ASP A 73 -7.90 -7.90 -7.82
CA ASP A 73 -9.09 -8.15 -8.62
C ASP A 73 -9.01 -7.37 -9.97
N GLU A 74 -8.53 -6.12 -9.96
CA GLU A 74 -8.31 -5.36 -11.19
C GLU A 74 -7.22 -5.99 -12.07
N SER A 75 -6.11 -6.42 -11.48
CA SER A 75 -5.03 -7.10 -12.21
C SER A 75 -5.53 -8.38 -12.89
N GLN A 76 -6.39 -9.15 -12.21
CA GLN A 76 -7.02 -10.34 -12.79
C GLN A 76 -7.94 -9.97 -13.96
N LEU A 77 -8.78 -8.94 -13.81
CA LEU A 77 -9.67 -8.49 -14.89
C LEU A 77 -8.89 -7.95 -16.09
N LYS A 78 -7.74 -7.29 -15.88
CA LYS A 78 -6.86 -6.87 -16.97
C LYS A 78 -6.31 -8.07 -17.75
N ASN A 79 -5.93 -9.14 -17.07
CA ASN A 79 -5.51 -10.38 -17.74
C ASN A 79 -6.68 -11.03 -18.50
N GLU A 80 -7.88 -11.10 -17.90
CA GLU A 80 -9.08 -11.60 -18.60
C GLU A 80 -9.43 -10.73 -19.83
N TYR A 81 -9.23 -9.41 -19.74
CA TYR A 81 -9.44 -8.49 -20.85
C TYR A 81 -8.47 -8.76 -22.01
N ALA A 82 -7.20 -9.06 -21.69
CA ALA A 82 -6.18 -9.41 -22.67
C ALA A 82 -6.50 -10.72 -23.40
N GLU A 83 -7.05 -11.71 -22.67
CA GLU A 83 -7.45 -13.01 -23.22
C GLU A 83 -8.78 -12.98 -23.99
N ALA A 84 -9.61 -11.94 -23.80
CA ALA A 84 -10.93 -11.85 -24.39
C ALA A 84 -10.88 -11.69 -25.92
N SER A 85 -11.46 -12.66 -26.62
CA SER A 85 -11.42 -12.71 -28.10
C SER A 85 -12.50 -11.85 -28.78
N THR A 86 -13.57 -11.47 -28.07
CA THR A 86 -14.71 -10.76 -28.66
C THR A 86 -14.84 -9.33 -28.11
N PRO A 87 -15.25 -8.36 -28.95
CA PRO A 87 -15.40 -6.97 -28.51
C PRO A 87 -16.47 -6.82 -27.41
N THR A 88 -17.52 -7.63 -27.45
CA THR A 88 -18.58 -7.64 -26.42
C THR A 88 -18.04 -8.11 -25.06
N GLN A 89 -17.18 -9.13 -25.03
CA GLN A 89 -16.53 -9.59 -23.79
C GLN A 89 -15.58 -8.52 -23.25
N LYS A 90 -14.73 -7.95 -24.11
CA LYS A 90 -13.85 -6.82 -23.75
C LYS A 90 -14.64 -5.67 -23.11
N LYS A 91 -15.74 -5.25 -23.75
CA LYS A 91 -16.60 -4.18 -23.21
C LYS A 91 -17.20 -4.54 -21.85
N SER A 92 -17.63 -5.78 -21.66
CA SER A 92 -18.16 -6.23 -20.36
C SER A 92 -17.09 -6.24 -19.27
N ILE A 93 -15.86 -6.64 -19.59
CA ILE A 93 -14.74 -6.67 -18.64
C ILE A 93 -14.27 -5.24 -18.33
N ALA A 94 -14.18 -4.36 -19.32
CA ALA A 94 -13.85 -2.95 -19.14
C ALA A 94 -14.81 -2.25 -18.17
N ARG A 95 -16.12 -2.52 -18.26
CA ARG A 95 -17.09 -2.01 -17.28
C ARG A 95 -16.82 -2.48 -15.86
N LYS A 96 -16.48 -3.76 -15.68
CA LYS A 96 -16.11 -4.29 -14.35
C LYS A 96 -14.85 -3.62 -13.80
N ILE A 97 -13.87 -3.38 -14.66
CA ILE A 97 -12.64 -2.64 -14.29
C ILE A 97 -13.02 -1.22 -13.84
N GLN A 98 -13.85 -0.50 -14.61
CA GLN A 98 -14.33 0.84 -14.26
C GLN A 98 -15.05 0.87 -12.89
N ASP A 99 -15.92 -0.11 -12.63
CA ASP A 99 -16.61 -0.24 -11.35
C ASP A 99 -15.62 -0.47 -10.19
N LEU A 100 -14.58 -1.31 -10.39
CA LEU A 100 -13.52 -1.52 -9.41
C LEU A 100 -12.71 -0.24 -9.16
N ARG A 101 -12.32 0.50 -10.22
CA ARG A 101 -11.60 1.78 -10.09
C ARG A 101 -12.40 2.79 -9.25
N THR A 102 -13.71 2.86 -9.48
CA THR A 102 -14.61 3.74 -8.73
C THR A 102 -14.66 3.35 -7.24
N ARG A 103 -14.76 2.05 -6.94
CA ARG A 103 -14.73 1.55 -5.55
C ARG A 103 -13.38 1.83 -4.87
N ARG A 104 -12.28 1.66 -5.60
CA ARG A 104 -10.92 1.94 -5.13
C ARG A 104 -10.78 3.41 -4.73
N LEU A 105 -11.18 4.34 -5.59
CA LEU A 105 -11.19 5.77 -5.29
C LEU A 105 -12.00 6.10 -4.02
N GLY A 106 -13.14 5.43 -3.85
CA GLY A 106 -13.95 5.56 -2.64
C GLY A 106 -13.25 5.02 -1.37
N ALA A 107 -12.47 3.95 -1.47
CA ALA A 107 -11.64 3.45 -0.37
C ALA A 107 -10.46 4.39 -0.07
N GLU A 108 -9.75 4.88 -1.08
CA GLU A 108 -8.65 5.85 -0.94
C GLU A 108 -9.10 7.14 -0.25
N THR A 109 -10.26 7.67 -0.64
CA THR A 109 -10.86 8.86 -0.02
C THR A 109 -11.13 8.63 1.48
N ARG A 110 -11.65 7.44 1.83
CA ARG A 110 -11.88 7.05 3.24
C ARG A 110 -10.58 6.93 4.02
N VAL A 111 -9.52 6.36 3.43
CA VAL A 111 -8.18 6.29 4.06
C VAL A 111 -7.63 7.69 4.32
N SER A 112 -7.70 8.59 3.35
CA SER A 112 -7.27 10.00 3.51
C SER A 112 -8.01 10.69 4.66
N TYR A 113 -9.32 10.45 4.78
CA TYR A 113 -10.11 10.97 5.89
C TYR A 113 -9.67 10.39 7.24
N LEU A 114 -9.47 9.07 7.35
CA LEU A 114 -8.96 8.42 8.58
C LEU A 114 -7.60 8.97 9.00
N GLN A 115 -6.69 9.22 8.05
CA GLN A 115 -5.38 9.78 8.35
C GLN A 115 -5.46 11.19 8.95
N LYS A 116 -6.37 12.04 8.45
CA LYS A 116 -6.62 13.36 9.03
C LYS A 116 -7.14 13.23 10.46
N MET A 117 -8.07 12.32 10.71
CA MET A 117 -8.62 12.10 12.05
C MET A 117 -7.58 11.55 13.03
N LEU A 118 -6.74 10.62 12.59
CA LEU A 118 -5.61 10.12 13.39
C LEU A 118 -4.66 11.24 13.79
N ARG A 119 -4.37 12.18 12.88
CA ARG A 119 -3.56 13.37 13.17
C ARG A 119 -4.23 14.24 14.24
N SER A 120 -5.53 14.53 14.12
CA SER A 120 -6.27 15.29 15.13
C SER A 120 -6.22 14.60 16.50
N VAL A 121 -6.50 13.28 16.56
CA VAL A 121 -6.44 12.49 17.80
C VAL A 121 -5.04 12.48 18.42
N ASN A 122 -3.99 12.34 17.61
CA ASN A 122 -2.61 12.42 18.08
C ASN A 122 -2.28 13.80 18.63
N GLY A 123 -2.78 14.87 18.01
CA GLY A 123 -2.64 16.24 18.52
C GLY A 123 -3.35 16.41 19.87
N PHE A 124 -4.56 15.90 20.05
CA PHE A 124 -5.26 15.93 21.34
C PHE A 124 -4.50 15.16 22.43
N LEU A 125 -3.94 13.99 22.10
CA LEU A 125 -3.10 13.22 23.02
C LEU A 125 -1.87 14.00 23.45
N LEU A 126 -1.15 14.63 22.50
CA LEU A 126 0.02 15.46 22.81
C LEU A 126 -0.36 16.61 23.74
N ILE A 127 -1.46 17.31 23.47
CA ILE A 127 -1.93 18.41 24.31
C ILE A 127 -2.24 17.90 25.72
N LYS A 128 -2.94 16.76 25.82
CA LYS A 128 -3.32 16.15 27.10
C LYS A 128 -2.13 15.70 27.93
N GLU A 129 -1.17 15.01 27.32
CA GLU A 129 0.04 14.53 28.00
C GLU A 129 0.92 15.68 28.50
N ASN A 130 0.87 16.83 27.82
CA ASN A 130 1.61 18.05 28.18
C ASN A 130 0.78 19.08 28.96
N MET A 131 -0.45 18.78 29.42
CA MET A 131 -1.28 19.75 30.15
C MET A 131 -0.58 20.33 31.38
N ALA A 132 0.14 19.51 32.15
CA ALA A 132 0.89 19.97 33.33
C ALA A 132 2.03 20.94 32.98
N PHE A 133 2.58 20.85 31.76
CA PHE A 133 3.55 21.83 31.24
C PHE A 133 2.84 23.12 30.80
N PHE A 134 1.71 23.01 30.11
CA PHE A 134 0.91 24.18 29.71
C PHE A 134 0.30 24.94 30.90
N ASP A 135 -0.01 24.25 32.00
CA ASP A 135 -0.44 24.85 33.26
C ASP A 135 0.66 25.75 33.84
N LYS A 136 1.91 25.29 33.82
CA LYS A 136 3.08 26.06 34.29
C LYS A 136 3.38 27.27 33.41
N MET A 137 3.08 27.18 32.11
CA MET A 137 3.26 28.28 31.15
C MET A 137 2.08 29.27 31.11
N GLY A 138 1.00 29.02 31.87
CA GLY A 138 -0.20 29.88 31.88
C GLY A 138 -1.06 29.79 30.63
N VAL A 139 -0.80 28.83 29.73
CA VAL A 139 -1.52 28.66 28.46
C VAL A 139 -2.70 27.69 28.60
N ALA A 140 -2.68 26.83 29.63
CA ALA A 140 -3.72 25.82 29.83
C ALA A 140 -5.14 26.39 30.02
N SER A 141 -5.28 27.58 30.61
CA SER A 141 -6.60 28.21 30.76
C SER A 141 -7.20 28.69 29.44
N ALA A 142 -6.36 29.02 28.45
CA ALA A 142 -6.80 29.37 27.10
C ALA A 142 -7.23 28.10 26.34
N LEU A 143 -6.39 27.06 26.34
CA LEU A 143 -6.68 25.76 25.72
C LEU A 143 -7.91 25.06 26.32
N ALA A 144 -8.16 25.24 27.62
CA ALA A 144 -9.32 24.64 28.29
C ALA A 144 -10.66 25.31 27.96
N ARG A 145 -10.64 26.50 27.34
CA ARG A 145 -11.84 27.25 26.95
C ARG A 145 -12.15 27.14 25.46
N MET A 146 -11.15 26.75 24.67
CA MET A 146 -11.31 26.49 23.24
C MET A 146 -12.24 25.30 23.03
N ASP A 147 -13.07 25.39 22.00
CA ASP A 147 -13.88 24.26 21.56
C ASP A 147 -13.04 23.27 20.74
N MET A 148 -13.58 22.09 20.52
CA MET A 148 -12.84 21.02 19.84
C MET A 148 -12.50 21.38 18.39
N SER A 149 -13.35 22.15 17.72
CA SER A 149 -13.14 22.63 16.35
C SER A 149 -11.99 23.65 16.26
N GLU A 150 -11.89 24.56 17.22
CA GLU A 150 -10.80 25.53 17.32
C GLU A 150 -9.46 24.83 17.57
N ILE A 151 -9.44 23.82 18.45
CA ILE A 151 -8.23 23.04 18.72
C ILE A 151 -7.85 22.19 17.50
N GLU A 152 -8.83 21.60 16.81
CA GLU A 152 -8.57 20.86 15.58
C GLU A 152 -8.00 21.76 14.47
N ALA A 153 -8.58 22.96 14.27
CA ALA A 153 -8.05 23.95 13.34
C ALA A 153 -6.60 24.32 13.71
N PHE A 154 -6.34 24.59 15.00
CA PHE A 154 -5.00 24.88 15.49
C PHE A 154 -4.00 23.73 15.26
N ILE A 155 -4.40 22.48 15.50
CA ILE A 155 -3.56 21.30 15.25
C ILE A 155 -3.30 21.14 13.75
N ASN A 156 -4.32 21.31 12.92
CA ASN A 156 -4.19 21.17 11.47
C ASN A 156 -3.27 22.24 10.90
N ASP A 157 -3.43 23.50 11.31
CA ASP A 157 -2.54 24.60 10.91
C ASP A 157 -1.10 24.33 11.38
N ALA A 158 -0.91 23.98 12.66
CA ALA A 158 0.41 23.68 13.21
C ALA A 158 1.10 22.46 12.56
N THR A 159 0.33 21.48 12.08
CA THR A 159 0.86 20.24 11.48
C THR A 159 1.08 20.35 9.97
N VAL A 160 0.25 21.11 9.25
CA VAL A 160 0.42 21.37 7.81
C VAL A 160 1.64 22.26 7.56
N GLU A 161 2.00 23.11 8.50
CA GLU A 161 3.01 24.15 8.29
C GLU A 161 4.46 23.73 8.58
N GLY A 162 4.70 22.59 9.25
CA GLY A 162 6.04 22.02 9.48
C GLY A 162 7.03 22.84 10.33
N ALA A 163 6.87 24.16 10.38
CA ALA A 163 7.54 25.13 11.24
C ALA A 163 6.87 26.50 11.07
N LEU A 164 6.32 27.02 12.16
CA LEU A 164 5.85 28.38 12.44
C LEU A 164 6.33 29.49 11.46
N GLN A 165 5.47 30.00 10.58
CA GLN A 165 5.64 31.29 9.91
C GLN A 165 4.34 32.10 9.90
N GLN A 166 4.28 33.12 10.76
CA GLN A 166 3.12 34.00 11.02
C GLN A 166 2.65 34.85 9.81
N ASP A 167 3.43 34.90 8.72
CA ASP A 167 3.16 35.81 7.61
C ASP A 167 2.23 35.24 6.52
N LYS A 168 1.91 33.93 6.53
CA LYS A 168 1.06 33.30 5.50
C LYS A 168 -0.42 33.15 5.89
N LEU A 169 -0.77 33.36 7.16
CA LEU A 169 -2.15 33.35 7.66
C LEU A 169 -3.00 34.48 7.03
N ALA A 170 -2.40 35.63 6.73
CA ALA A 170 -3.09 36.75 6.09
C ALA A 170 -3.31 36.55 4.58
N ALA A 171 -2.46 35.77 3.89
CA ALA A 171 -2.57 35.51 2.46
C ALA A 171 -3.60 34.42 2.14
N LEU A 172 -3.81 33.46 3.06
CA LEU A 172 -4.73 32.34 2.88
C LEU A 172 -6.20 32.74 3.07
N LEU A 173 -6.50 33.69 3.96
CA LEU A 173 -7.86 34.23 4.12
C LEU A 173 -8.35 34.99 2.88
N GLN A 174 -7.45 35.46 2.02
CA GLN A 174 -7.80 36.16 0.78
C GLN A 174 -7.96 35.21 -0.43
N ALA A 175 -7.46 33.98 -0.35
CA ALA A 175 -7.56 32.98 -1.43
C ALA A 175 -8.77 32.03 -1.28
N VAL A 176 -9.39 31.99 -0.10
CA VAL A 176 -10.54 31.11 0.19
C VAL A 176 -11.88 31.72 -0.27
N ASP A 177 -11.97 33.03 -0.49
CA ASP A 177 -13.17 33.67 -1.04
C ASP A 177 -13.40 33.35 -2.55
N ASP A 178 -12.37 32.89 -3.28
CA ASP A 178 -12.45 32.67 -4.74
C ASP A 178 -12.58 31.19 -5.17
N GLY A 179 -12.72 30.23 -4.23
CA GLY A 179 -12.39 28.82 -4.49
C GLY A 179 -13.48 27.76 -4.29
N VAL A 180 -14.77 28.03 -4.52
CA VAL A 180 -15.83 26.98 -4.46
C VAL A 180 -16.68 26.97 -5.73
N THR A 181 -16.17 26.32 -6.77
CA THR A 181 -16.90 25.56 -7.81
C THR A 181 -15.81 24.74 -8.52
N THR A 182 -15.76 23.40 -8.42
CA THR A 182 -16.31 22.49 -9.43
C THR A 182 -15.89 21.06 -9.03
N ILE A 183 -16.80 20.24 -8.49
CA ILE A 183 -16.66 18.76 -8.52
C ILE A 183 -18.07 18.20 -8.68
N SER A 184 -18.56 18.16 -9.91
CA SER A 184 -19.66 17.26 -10.30
C SER A 184 -19.80 17.21 -11.83
N GLU A 185 -18.78 16.72 -12.53
CA GLU A 185 -18.90 16.35 -13.94
C GLU A 185 -17.80 15.34 -14.28
N SER A 186 -18.12 14.04 -14.29
CA SER A 186 -17.40 12.96 -15.00
C SER A 186 -18.11 11.62 -14.74
N ALA A 187 -19.33 11.50 -15.26
CA ALA A 187 -20.03 10.21 -15.39
C ALA A 187 -20.80 10.24 -16.72
N THR A 188 -20.06 10.25 -17.81
CA THR A 188 -20.59 10.11 -19.17
C THR A 188 -19.89 8.93 -19.84
N ASP A 189 -20.68 8.13 -20.57
CA ASP A 189 -20.27 6.94 -21.34
C ASP A 189 -19.09 7.17 -22.32
N GLY A 190 -18.62 8.41 -22.50
CA GLY A 190 -17.41 8.73 -23.27
C GLY A 190 -16.11 8.20 -22.65
N SER A 191 -16.07 7.90 -21.35
CA SER A 191 -14.85 7.38 -20.70
C SER A 191 -14.61 5.88 -20.93
N LEU A 192 -15.61 5.12 -21.39
CA LEU A 192 -15.45 3.67 -21.55
C LEU A 192 -14.61 3.32 -22.77
N ASP A 193 -14.78 4.04 -23.87
CA ASP A 193 -14.00 3.84 -25.09
C ASP A 193 -12.53 4.29 -24.87
N GLU A 194 -12.30 5.35 -24.10
CA GLU A 194 -10.96 5.77 -23.65
C GLU A 194 -10.30 4.72 -22.74
N LEU A 195 -11.05 4.16 -21.79
CA LEU A 195 -10.57 3.06 -20.94
C LEU A 195 -10.23 1.82 -21.77
N MET A 196 -11.04 1.48 -22.77
CA MET A 196 -10.74 0.36 -23.68
C MET A 196 -9.47 0.63 -24.50
N ALA A 197 -9.27 1.86 -24.99
CA ALA A 197 -8.05 2.25 -25.69
C ALA A 197 -6.81 2.20 -24.78
N GLU A 198 -6.93 2.65 -23.52
CA GLU A 198 -5.89 2.52 -22.48
C GLU A 198 -5.51 1.04 -22.28
N LEU A 199 -6.49 0.17 -22.05
CA LEU A 199 -6.27 -1.25 -21.81
C LEU A 199 -5.69 -1.98 -23.03
N ASP A 200 -6.18 -1.71 -24.24
CA ASP A 200 -5.60 -2.26 -25.46
C ASP A 200 -4.14 -1.81 -25.67
N GLY A 201 -3.80 -0.58 -25.25
CA GLY A 201 -2.44 -0.07 -25.19
C GLY A 201 -1.54 -0.83 -24.21
N GLU A 202 -2.01 -1.09 -22.99
CA GLU A 202 -1.28 -1.87 -21.97
C GLU A 202 -1.00 -3.32 -22.43
N VAL A 203 -1.99 -3.99 -23.04
CA VAL A 203 -1.84 -5.36 -23.57
C VAL A 203 -0.76 -5.42 -24.66
N THR A 204 -0.70 -4.39 -25.50
CA THR A 204 0.31 -4.29 -26.57
C THR A 204 1.72 -4.11 -25.98
N GLN A 205 1.89 -3.37 -24.89
CA GLN A 205 3.20 -3.22 -24.22
C GLN A 205 3.64 -4.49 -23.48
N GLN A 206 2.70 -5.22 -22.85
CA GLN A 206 2.98 -6.48 -22.17
C GLN A 206 3.47 -7.58 -23.13
N THR A 207 2.87 -7.66 -24.33
CA THR A 207 3.27 -8.63 -25.36
C THR A 207 4.64 -8.32 -25.99
N VAL A 208 5.00 -7.05 -26.12
CA VAL A 208 6.33 -6.64 -26.63
C VAL A 208 7.44 -6.88 -25.60
N SER A 209 7.14 -6.70 -24.31
CA SER A 209 8.11 -6.94 -23.22
C SER A 209 8.37 -8.43 -23.00
N ALA A 210 7.33 -9.27 -23.04
CA ALA A 210 7.48 -10.73 -22.91
C ALA A 210 8.25 -11.37 -24.08
N GLY A 211 8.16 -10.80 -25.28
CA GLY A 211 8.81 -11.32 -26.48
C GLY A 211 10.27 -10.90 -26.70
N THR A 212 10.81 -9.96 -25.92
CA THR A 212 12.16 -9.40 -26.15
C THR A 212 13.19 -9.72 -25.06
N GLU A 213 12.78 -10.10 -23.86
CA GLU A 213 13.71 -10.44 -22.77
C GLU A 213 14.11 -11.93 -22.77
N THR A 214 13.17 -12.85 -23.01
CA THR A 214 13.47 -14.30 -22.91
C THR A 214 14.41 -14.83 -24.00
N ASP A 215 14.49 -14.18 -25.17
CA ASP A 215 15.35 -14.62 -26.27
C ASP A 215 16.73 -13.94 -26.26
N ARG A 216 16.90 -12.83 -25.53
CA ARG A 216 18.21 -12.18 -25.34
C ARG A 216 18.99 -12.77 -24.16
N ASP A 217 18.31 -13.08 -23.05
CA ASP A 217 18.97 -13.56 -21.82
C ASP A 217 19.65 -14.92 -21.99
N LEU A 218 19.05 -15.86 -22.73
CA LEU A 218 19.63 -17.20 -22.80
C LEU A 218 20.96 -17.23 -23.58
N SER A 219 21.06 -16.42 -24.64
CA SER A 219 22.27 -16.34 -25.47
C SER A 219 23.43 -15.67 -24.74
N GLU A 220 23.14 -14.65 -23.93
CA GLU A 220 24.12 -13.92 -23.15
C GLU A 220 24.62 -14.77 -21.97
N VAL A 221 23.71 -15.44 -21.27
CA VAL A 221 24.05 -16.39 -20.19
C VAL A 221 24.89 -17.57 -20.71
N MET A 222 24.60 -18.09 -21.91
CA MET A 222 25.42 -19.15 -22.51
C MET A 222 26.83 -18.66 -22.88
N SER A 223 26.94 -17.44 -23.40
CA SER A 223 28.23 -16.80 -23.72
C SER A 223 29.06 -16.54 -22.45
N GLU A 224 28.42 -16.09 -21.38
CA GLU A 224 29.08 -15.82 -20.10
C GLU A 224 29.54 -17.12 -19.41
N LEU A 225 28.75 -18.19 -19.54
CA LEU A 225 29.12 -19.53 -19.05
C LEU A 225 30.33 -20.11 -19.80
N ASP A 226 30.39 -19.97 -21.13
CA ASP A 226 31.54 -20.40 -21.94
C ASP A 226 32.81 -19.61 -21.58
N ALA A 227 32.68 -18.30 -21.34
CA ALA A 227 33.79 -17.46 -20.88
C ALA A 227 34.31 -17.90 -19.51
N ALA A 228 33.41 -18.22 -18.57
CA ALA A 228 33.77 -18.71 -17.24
C ALA A 228 34.47 -20.08 -17.28
N ILE A 229 34.01 -21.00 -18.13
CA ILE A 229 34.63 -22.32 -18.32
C ILE A 229 36.04 -22.17 -18.91
N SER A 230 36.19 -21.31 -19.92
CA SER A 230 37.49 -20.97 -20.52
C SER A 230 38.47 -20.41 -19.47
N HIS A 231 38.01 -19.46 -18.66
CA HIS A 231 38.82 -18.86 -17.61
C HIS A 231 39.23 -19.87 -16.53
N GLY A 232 38.30 -20.75 -16.11
CA GLY A 232 38.58 -21.84 -15.17
C GLY A 232 39.62 -22.84 -15.69
N ALA A 233 39.55 -23.19 -16.98
CA ALA A 233 40.51 -24.10 -17.61
C ALA A 233 41.93 -23.50 -17.66
N GLN A 234 42.05 -22.19 -17.91
CA GLN A 234 43.35 -21.51 -17.91
C GLN A 234 43.94 -21.41 -16.50
N ALA A 235 43.13 -21.06 -15.50
CA ALA A 235 43.55 -21.00 -14.11
C ALA A 235 44.05 -22.37 -13.58
N ALA A 236 43.35 -23.46 -13.93
CA ALA A 236 43.76 -24.81 -13.56
C ALA A 236 45.12 -25.22 -14.16
N ARG A 237 45.40 -24.82 -15.41
CA ARG A 237 46.70 -25.08 -16.06
C ARG A 237 47.85 -24.32 -15.38
N GLN A 238 47.61 -23.07 -14.97
CA GLN A 238 48.61 -22.27 -14.25
C GLN A 238 48.89 -22.86 -12.85
N ALA A 239 47.87 -23.34 -12.15
CA ALA A 239 48.01 -23.98 -10.84
C ALA A 239 48.78 -25.32 -10.91
N GLN A 240 48.61 -26.09 -11.99
CA GLN A 240 49.35 -27.34 -12.19
C GLN A 240 50.82 -27.12 -12.54
N GLY A 241 51.17 -26.01 -13.18
CA GLY A 241 52.56 -25.64 -13.49
C GLY A 241 53.38 -25.18 -12.29
N GLN A 242 52.75 -24.81 -11.17
CA GLN A 242 53.40 -24.24 -9.99
C GLN A 242 53.38 -25.18 -8.77
N ARG A 243 53.25 -26.50 -8.93
CA ARG A 243 53.28 -27.40 -7.76
C ARG A 243 54.72 -27.49 -7.19
N PRO A 244 55.02 -26.89 -6.02
CA PRO A 244 56.34 -27.03 -5.43
C PRO A 244 56.57 -28.48 -4.98
N PRO A 245 57.81 -28.97 -4.99
CA PRO A 245 58.13 -30.35 -4.62
C PRO A 245 57.69 -30.61 -3.17
N VAL A 246 56.89 -31.65 -2.99
CA VAL A 246 56.31 -32.07 -1.71
C VAL A 246 57.44 -32.39 -0.74
N ALA A 247 57.64 -31.53 0.27
CA ALA A 247 58.54 -31.79 1.37
C ALA A 247 58.02 -32.99 2.18
N ALA A 248 58.88 -34.00 2.34
CA ALA A 248 58.59 -35.25 3.03
C ALA A 248 58.13 -34.98 4.48
N ARG A 249 56.96 -35.50 4.85
CA ARG A 249 56.42 -35.38 6.21
C ARG A 249 57.22 -36.27 7.18
N PRO A 250 57.56 -35.76 8.38
CA PRO A 250 58.18 -36.56 9.43
C PRO A 250 57.16 -37.51 10.05
N THR A 251 57.58 -38.76 10.25
CA THR A 251 56.84 -39.84 10.89
C THR A 251 56.79 -39.64 12.40
N THR A 252 55.62 -39.36 12.94
CA THR A 252 55.38 -39.32 14.39
C THR A 252 55.13 -40.73 14.93
N PRO A 253 55.80 -41.17 16.02
CA PRO A 253 55.63 -42.50 16.59
C PRO A 253 54.31 -42.65 17.38
N PRO A 254 53.79 -43.88 17.53
CA PRO A 254 52.48 -44.15 18.13
C PRO A 254 52.50 -43.96 19.65
N ALA A 255 51.44 -43.33 20.17
CA ALA A 255 51.21 -43.08 21.58
C ALA A 255 50.73 -44.34 22.31
N THR A 256 51.35 -44.61 23.46
CA THR A 256 51.05 -45.70 24.40
C THR A 256 49.78 -45.42 25.20
N GLU A 257 48.87 -46.40 25.26
CA GLU A 257 47.66 -46.38 26.10
C GLU A 257 47.99 -46.57 27.59
N PRO A 258 47.35 -45.84 28.53
CA PRO A 258 47.49 -46.13 29.95
C PRO A 258 46.48 -47.18 30.43
N GLU A 259 47.03 -48.08 31.25
CA GLU A 259 46.39 -49.20 31.93
C GLU A 259 45.28 -48.80 32.92
N LYS A 260 44.40 -49.78 33.13
CA LYS A 260 43.36 -49.85 34.14
C LYS A 260 43.93 -49.92 35.56
N GLU A 261 43.28 -49.25 36.50
CA GLU A 261 43.13 -49.62 37.93
C GLU A 261 41.89 -48.84 38.41
N GLY A 262 40.98 -49.33 39.24
CA GLY A 262 40.86 -50.53 40.07
C GLY A 262 39.70 -50.24 41.01
#